data_AF-L9WUI7-F1
#
_entry.id   AF-L9WUI7-F1
#
_cell.length_a   1.000
_cell.length_b   1.000
_cell.length_c   1.000
_cell.angle_alpha   90.00
_cell.angle_beta   90.00
_cell.angle_gamma   90.00
#
_symmetry.space_group_name_H-M   'P 1'
#
loop_
_entity.id
_entity.type
_entity.pdbx_description
1 polymer ?
#
loop_
_entity_poly.entity_id
_entity_poly.type
_entity_poly.pdbx_seq_one_letter_code
_entity_poly.pdbx_strand_id
1 'polypeptide(L)'
;MVDSDEELAAAIRELARTIEELRTELEGSSRRDRRFPAPRPPTPRELLRVADEVAIPALLATLESSVRTLEALQRGLEIVRTEREVRDRVGEEGDRARSRASEVRRTTLSQLDTVLAELQRAASDGSLPADEDARELLTEARELRDEVDGRLRDAIDGQRESAADGPIRIDIDQPDETESDDDAEADDEPDSSVDVDAELETLKDRYSEGHESDGDGDGDDAAGEGTDDSGDDGPQTGSNR
;
A
#
# COMPACT_ATOMS: atom_id res chain seq x y z
N MET A 1 -16.76 -3.56 -40.52
CA MET A 1 -17.79 -3.46 -39.45
C MET A 1 -18.98 -4.37 -39.72
N VAL A 2 -19.37 -4.62 -40.98
CA VAL A 2 -20.48 -5.55 -41.31
C VAL A 2 -20.12 -7.02 -40.98
N ASP A 3 -18.87 -7.44 -41.17
CA ASP A 3 -18.44 -8.83 -40.91
C ASP A 3 -18.54 -9.24 -39.42
N SER A 4 -18.25 -8.32 -38.50
CA SER A 4 -18.29 -8.60 -37.05
C SER A 4 -19.72 -8.74 -36.52
N ASP A 5 -20.68 -8.00 -37.10
CA ASP A 5 -22.10 -8.14 -36.76
C ASP A 5 -22.69 -9.44 -37.33
N GLU A 6 -22.26 -9.86 -38.53
CA GLU A 6 -22.67 -11.14 -39.14
C GLU A 6 -22.13 -12.35 -38.33
N GLU A 7 -20.88 -12.26 -37.87
CA GLU A 7 -20.24 -13.28 -37.01
C GLU A 7 -20.89 -13.35 -35.63
N LEU A 8 -21.21 -12.21 -35.02
CA LEU A 8 -21.96 -12.14 -33.77
C LEU A 8 -23.38 -12.71 -33.94
N ALA A 9 -24.05 -12.39 -35.04
CA ALA A 9 -25.37 -12.93 -35.34
C ALA A 9 -25.35 -14.45 -35.62
N ALA A 10 -24.23 -14.99 -36.14
CA ALA A 10 -24.02 -16.42 -36.28
C ALA A 10 -23.81 -17.09 -34.91
N ALA A 11 -22.94 -16.52 -34.07
CA ALA A 11 -22.66 -17.03 -32.72
C ALA A 11 -23.90 -17.01 -31.82
N ILE A 12 -24.74 -15.96 -31.91
CA ILE A 12 -25.99 -15.86 -31.15
C ILE A 12 -27.01 -16.91 -31.62
N ARG A 13 -27.10 -17.16 -32.94
CA ARG A 13 -27.98 -18.21 -33.48
C ARG A 13 -27.54 -19.61 -33.07
N GLU A 14 -26.23 -19.84 -33.04
CA GLU A 14 -25.67 -21.10 -32.56
C GLU A 14 -25.95 -21.29 -31.07
N LEU A 15 -25.68 -20.29 -30.24
CA LEU A 15 -25.99 -20.32 -28.81
C LEU A 15 -27.48 -20.55 -28.53
N ALA A 16 -28.37 -19.87 -29.25
CA ALA A 16 -29.82 -20.07 -29.12
C ALA A 16 -30.23 -21.52 -29.48
N ARG A 17 -29.56 -22.12 -30.47
CA ARG A 17 -29.79 -23.52 -30.84
C ARG A 17 -29.31 -24.48 -29.77
N THR A 18 -28.13 -24.26 -29.21
CA THR A 18 -27.58 -25.09 -28.13
C THR A 18 -28.42 -24.99 -26.86
N ILE A 19 -28.93 -23.80 -26.54
CA ILE A 19 -29.83 -23.60 -25.40
C ILE A 19 -31.16 -24.33 -25.61
N GLU A 20 -31.73 -24.30 -26.82
CA GLU A 20 -32.99 -25.01 -27.11
C GLU A 20 -32.79 -26.55 -27.09
N GLU A 21 -31.64 -27.04 -27.54
CA GLU A 21 -31.26 -28.45 -27.45
C GLU A 21 -31.10 -28.90 -26.00
N LEU A 22 -30.36 -28.13 -25.19
CA LEU A 22 -30.21 -28.37 -23.75
C LEU A 22 -31.55 -28.28 -23.01
N ARG A 23 -32.43 -27.34 -23.38
CA ARG A 23 -33.77 -27.22 -22.81
C ARG A 23 -34.64 -28.41 -23.19
N THR A 24 -34.58 -28.86 -24.43
CA THR A 24 -35.33 -30.04 -24.89
C THR A 24 -34.86 -31.31 -24.19
N GLU A 25 -33.55 -31.44 -23.94
CA GLU A 25 -32.97 -32.54 -23.19
C GLU A 25 -33.35 -32.48 -21.69
N LEU A 26 -33.35 -31.29 -21.10
CA LEU A 26 -33.76 -31.06 -19.71
C LEU A 26 -35.27 -31.26 -19.50
N GLU A 27 -36.09 -30.88 -20.49
CA GLU A 27 -37.54 -31.08 -20.46
C GLU A 27 -37.91 -32.54 -20.81
N GLY A 28 -37.13 -33.20 -21.66
CA GLY A 28 -37.20 -34.63 -21.95
C GLY A 28 -36.85 -35.52 -20.75
N SER A 29 -35.87 -35.11 -19.94
CA SER A 29 -35.55 -35.75 -18.65
C SER A 29 -36.61 -35.45 -17.58
N SER A 30 -37.13 -34.22 -17.51
CA SER A 30 -38.23 -33.88 -16.58
C SER A 30 -39.55 -34.60 -16.87
N ARG A 31 -39.83 -34.98 -18.13
CA ARG A 31 -41.08 -35.69 -18.50
C ARG A 31 -41.00 -37.22 -18.30
N ARG A 32 -39.81 -37.80 -18.10
CA ARG A 32 -39.65 -39.25 -17.93
C ARG A 32 -39.82 -39.73 -16.48
N ASP A 33 -39.74 -38.82 -15.51
CA ASP A 33 -39.89 -39.14 -14.08
C ASP A 33 -41.17 -38.54 -13.49
N ARG A 34 -42.34 -39.09 -13.84
CA ARG A 34 -43.55 -38.93 -13.02
C ARG A 34 -43.78 -40.19 -12.21
N ARG A 35 -42.85 -40.44 -11.29
CA ARG A 35 -42.98 -41.31 -10.11
C ARG A 35 -41.73 -41.12 -9.21
N PHE A 36 -41.46 -39.88 -8.80
CA PHE A 36 -40.41 -39.64 -7.81
C PHE A 36 -40.88 -40.15 -6.44
N PRO A 37 -40.13 -41.04 -5.78
CA PRO A 37 -40.32 -41.28 -4.35
C PRO A 37 -40.05 -39.96 -3.60
N ALA A 38 -40.72 -39.76 -2.47
CA ALA A 38 -40.46 -38.62 -1.59
C ALA A 38 -38.93 -38.49 -1.34
N PRO A 39 -38.37 -37.27 -1.35
CA PRO A 39 -36.94 -37.08 -1.18
C PRO A 39 -36.52 -37.75 0.12
N ARG A 40 -35.68 -38.77 -0.01
CA ARG A 40 -35.12 -39.44 1.16
C ARG A 40 -34.17 -38.44 1.80
N PRO A 41 -34.20 -38.29 3.14
CA PRO A 41 -33.23 -37.44 3.80
C PRO A 41 -31.82 -37.95 3.47
N PRO A 42 -30.87 -37.03 3.20
CA PRO A 42 -29.52 -37.40 2.81
C PRO A 42 -28.83 -38.20 3.92
N THR A 43 -28.04 -39.18 3.53
CA THR A 43 -27.25 -39.96 4.47
C THR A 43 -26.01 -39.16 4.91
N PRO A 44 -25.46 -39.38 6.12
CA PRO A 44 -24.26 -38.69 6.59
C PRO A 44 -23.07 -38.83 5.63
N ARG A 45 -22.97 -39.97 4.93
CA ARG A 45 -21.93 -40.21 3.92
C ARG A 45 -22.09 -39.36 2.67
N GLU A 46 -23.33 -39.05 2.27
CA GLU A 46 -23.58 -38.14 1.15
C GLU A 46 -23.23 -36.69 1.52
N LEU A 47 -23.43 -36.28 2.78
CA LEU A 47 -23.00 -34.96 3.25
C LEU A 47 -21.47 -34.82 3.27
N LEU A 48 -20.76 -35.84 3.77
CA LEU A 48 -19.29 -35.88 3.73
C LEU A 48 -18.77 -35.85 2.30
N ARG A 49 -19.44 -36.55 1.38
CA ARG A 49 -19.10 -36.53 -0.04
C ARG A 49 -19.29 -35.15 -0.67
N VAL A 50 -20.38 -34.44 -0.35
CA VAL A 50 -20.59 -33.06 -0.82
C VAL A 50 -19.58 -32.10 -0.22
N ALA A 51 -19.19 -32.30 1.04
CA ALA A 51 -18.15 -31.50 1.66
C ALA A 51 -16.81 -31.68 0.94
N ASP A 52 -16.43 -32.92 0.62
CA ASP A 52 -15.19 -33.23 -0.09
C ASP A 52 -15.21 -32.78 -1.57
N GLU A 53 -16.31 -33.01 -2.28
CA GLU A 53 -16.42 -32.69 -3.71
C GLU A 53 -16.65 -31.19 -3.98
N VAL A 54 -17.25 -30.44 -3.03
CA VAL A 54 -17.70 -29.06 -3.29
C VAL A 54 -17.30 -28.08 -2.19
N ALA A 55 -17.63 -28.37 -0.93
CA ALA A 55 -17.49 -27.36 0.14
C ALA A 55 -16.01 -27.06 0.47
N ILE A 56 -15.20 -28.11 0.62
CA ILE A 56 -13.77 -28.00 0.90
C ILE A 56 -13.04 -27.31 -0.28
N PRO A 57 -13.23 -27.72 -1.56
CA PRO A 57 -12.62 -27.02 -2.68
C PRO A 57 -13.03 -25.55 -2.80
N ALA A 58 -14.31 -25.22 -2.57
CA ALA A 58 -14.78 -23.84 -2.63
C ALA A 58 -14.16 -22.97 -1.51
N LEU A 59 -14.07 -23.53 -0.30
CA LEU A 59 -13.42 -22.86 0.83
C LEU A 59 -11.93 -22.66 0.56
N LEU A 60 -11.25 -23.67 0.01
CA LEU A 60 -9.84 -23.57 -0.37
C LEU A 60 -9.62 -22.50 -1.44
N ALA A 61 -10.46 -22.45 -2.47
CA ALA A 61 -10.38 -21.41 -3.52
C ALA A 61 -10.58 -20.00 -2.95
N THR A 62 -11.47 -19.85 -1.96
CA THR A 62 -11.68 -18.59 -1.25
C THR A 62 -10.43 -18.18 -0.48
N LEU A 63 -9.81 -19.13 0.24
CA LEU A 63 -8.56 -18.90 0.96
C LEU A 63 -7.40 -18.55 0.01
N GLU A 64 -7.25 -19.25 -1.12
CA GLU A 64 -6.22 -18.95 -2.12
C GLU A 64 -6.41 -17.54 -2.71
N SER A 65 -7.66 -17.14 -2.97
CA SER A 65 -7.97 -15.77 -3.40
C SER A 65 -7.60 -14.74 -2.34
N SER A 66 -7.86 -15.02 -1.06
CA SER A 66 -7.45 -14.16 0.05
C SER A 66 -5.94 -14.04 0.13
N VAL A 67 -5.20 -15.15 0.03
CA VAL A 67 -3.73 -15.14 0.01
C VAL A 67 -3.19 -14.34 -1.17
N ARG A 68 -3.69 -14.56 -2.38
CA ARG A 68 -3.29 -13.77 -3.56
C ARG A 68 -3.56 -12.28 -3.40
N THR A 69 -4.65 -11.92 -2.72
CA THR A 69 -4.98 -10.52 -2.42
C THR A 69 -3.98 -9.93 -1.44
N LEU A 70 -3.59 -10.68 -0.39
CA LEU A 70 -2.57 -10.28 0.57
C LEU A 70 -1.17 -10.19 -0.07
N GLU A 71 -0.82 -11.09 -0.98
CA GLU A 71 0.43 -11.02 -1.74
C GLU A 71 0.45 -9.81 -2.68
N ALA A 72 -0.67 -9.50 -3.34
CA ALA A 72 -0.79 -8.29 -4.14
C ALA A 72 -0.63 -7.02 -3.30
N LEU A 73 -1.19 -7.01 -2.09
CA LEU A 73 -1.00 -5.93 -1.12
C LEU A 73 0.46 -5.83 -0.67
N GLN A 74 1.11 -6.95 -0.35
CA GLN A 74 2.53 -6.99 0.01
C GLN A 74 3.40 -6.42 -1.10
N ARG A 75 3.12 -6.81 -2.35
CA ARG A 75 3.82 -6.29 -3.54
C ARG A 75 3.55 -4.79 -3.75
N GLY A 76 2.35 -4.32 -3.45
CA GLY A 76 2.03 -2.89 -3.42
C GLY A 76 2.83 -2.13 -2.36
N LEU A 77 2.94 -2.67 -1.15
CA LEU A 77 3.73 -2.07 -0.06
C LEU A 77 5.24 -2.06 -0.36
N GLU A 78 5.75 -3.08 -1.05
CA GLU A 78 7.13 -3.13 -1.52
C GLU A 78 7.41 -1.99 -2.51
N ILE A 79 6.51 -1.75 -3.46
CA ILE A 79 6.62 -0.64 -4.43
C ILE A 79 6.65 0.71 -3.70
N VAL A 80 5.78 0.93 -2.71
CA VAL A 80 5.75 2.18 -1.94
C VAL A 80 7.03 2.40 -1.15
N ARG A 81 7.61 1.34 -0.58
CA ARG A 81 8.91 1.42 0.12
C ARG A 81 10.03 1.78 -0.86
N THR A 82 10.08 1.12 -2.02
CA THR A 82 11.06 1.43 -3.07
C THR A 82 10.89 2.86 -3.60
N GLU A 83 9.66 3.35 -3.78
CA GLU A 83 9.39 4.72 -4.21
C GLU A 83 9.94 5.74 -3.20
N ARG A 84 9.78 5.48 -1.90
CA ARG A 84 10.30 6.35 -0.85
C ARG A 84 11.83 6.40 -0.86
N GLU A 85 12.49 5.25 -1.00
CA GLU A 85 13.96 5.19 -1.11
C GLU A 85 14.48 5.88 -2.39
N VAL A 86 13.77 5.76 -3.50
CA VAL A 86 14.10 6.46 -4.76
C VAL A 86 13.90 7.96 -4.60
N ARG A 87 12.81 8.40 -3.98
CA ARG A 87 12.54 9.82 -3.71
C ARG A 87 13.58 10.44 -2.80
N ASP A 88 14.01 9.75 -1.75
CA ASP A 88 15.05 10.23 -0.84
C ASP A 88 16.39 10.38 -1.59
N ARG A 89 16.78 9.38 -2.40
CA ARG A 89 17.99 9.43 -3.24
C ARG A 89 17.94 10.55 -4.29
N VAL A 90 16.81 10.71 -4.97
CA VAL A 90 16.60 11.79 -5.96
C VAL A 90 16.55 13.16 -5.27
N GLY A 91 16.01 13.23 -4.06
CA GLY A 91 16.00 14.45 -3.24
C GLY A 91 17.42 14.95 -2.96
N GLU A 92 18.32 14.06 -2.52
CA GLU A 92 19.72 14.43 -2.28
C GLU A 92 20.47 14.85 -3.55
N GLU A 93 20.20 14.22 -4.71
CA GLU A 93 20.77 14.66 -5.99
C GLU A 93 20.19 15.99 -6.45
N GLY A 94 18.89 16.20 -6.24
CA GLY A 94 18.16 17.44 -6.53
C GLY A 94 18.67 18.61 -5.69
N ASP A 95 18.93 18.40 -4.40
CA ASP A 95 19.51 19.41 -3.51
C ASP A 95 20.92 19.82 -3.97
N ARG A 96 21.76 18.86 -4.36
CA ARG A 96 23.10 19.16 -4.91
C ARG A 96 23.02 19.91 -6.24
N ALA A 97 22.09 19.56 -7.12
CA ALA A 97 21.86 20.30 -8.37
C ALA A 97 21.38 21.74 -8.11
N ARG A 98 20.47 21.91 -7.14
CA ARG A 98 19.95 23.21 -6.69
C ARG A 98 21.02 24.11 -6.09
N SER A 99 21.89 23.56 -5.23
CA SER A 99 23.01 24.32 -4.65
C SER A 99 23.93 24.86 -5.77
N ARG A 100 24.26 24.03 -6.77
CA ARG A 100 25.04 24.46 -7.93
C ARG A 100 24.34 25.53 -8.76
N ALA A 101 23.04 25.37 -9.02
CA ALA A 101 22.26 26.38 -9.75
C ALA A 101 22.20 27.72 -9.00
N SER A 102 22.06 27.68 -7.67
CA SER A 102 22.06 28.87 -6.81
C SER A 102 23.41 29.58 -6.81
N GLU A 103 24.51 28.83 -6.81
CA GLU A 103 25.87 29.35 -6.91
C GLU A 103 26.13 30.01 -8.26
N VAL A 104 25.75 29.35 -9.36
CA VAL A 104 25.85 29.91 -10.73
C VAL A 104 25.03 31.18 -10.87
N ARG A 105 23.80 31.22 -10.34
CA ARG A 105 22.96 32.43 -10.29
C ARG A 105 23.71 33.55 -9.58
N ARG A 106 24.24 33.30 -8.38
CA ARG A 106 24.90 34.32 -7.57
C ARG A 106 26.14 34.89 -8.27
N THR A 107 26.93 34.03 -8.91
CA THR A 107 28.09 34.45 -9.71
C THR A 107 27.68 35.27 -10.92
N THR A 108 26.65 34.84 -11.66
CA THR A 108 26.18 35.54 -12.87
C THR A 108 25.62 36.91 -12.53
N LEU A 109 24.83 37.02 -11.45
CA LEU A 109 24.29 38.30 -10.97
C LEU A 109 25.40 39.23 -10.49
N SER A 110 26.42 38.70 -9.79
CA SER A 110 27.57 39.49 -9.36
C SER A 110 28.39 40.05 -10.54
N GLN A 111 28.53 39.28 -11.62
CA GLN A 111 29.19 39.74 -12.84
C GLN A 111 28.35 40.83 -13.53
N LEU A 112 27.03 40.64 -13.60
CA LEU A 112 26.12 41.64 -14.15
C LEU A 112 26.19 42.96 -13.36
N ASP A 113 26.22 42.89 -12.03
CA ASP A 113 26.32 44.07 -11.15
C ASP A 113 27.64 44.83 -11.37
N THR A 114 28.73 44.09 -11.57
CA THR A 114 30.06 44.67 -11.89
C THR A 114 30.02 45.43 -13.22
N VAL A 115 29.47 44.82 -14.27
CA VAL A 115 29.36 45.45 -15.60
C VAL A 115 28.44 46.67 -15.55
N LEU A 116 27.33 46.60 -14.81
CA LEU A 116 26.42 47.73 -14.62
C LEU A 116 27.08 48.87 -13.84
N ALA A 117 27.91 48.56 -12.84
CA ALA A 117 28.68 49.55 -12.09
C ALA A 117 29.75 50.23 -12.97
N GLU A 118 30.43 49.47 -13.83
CA GLU A 118 31.38 50.00 -14.82
C GLU A 118 30.68 50.89 -15.85
N LEU A 119 29.52 50.48 -16.35
CA LEU A 119 28.71 51.28 -17.28
C LEU A 119 28.23 52.58 -16.63
N GLN A 120 27.79 52.53 -15.37
CA GLN A 120 27.39 53.73 -14.64
C GLN A 120 28.56 54.68 -14.35
N ARG A 121 29.75 54.13 -14.08
CA ARG A 121 30.97 54.93 -13.93
C ARG A 121 31.36 55.60 -15.25
N ALA A 122 31.33 54.87 -16.37
CA ALA A 122 31.61 55.43 -17.69
C ALA A 122 30.60 56.53 -18.11
N ALA A 123 29.32 56.37 -17.76
CA ALA A 123 28.29 57.38 -17.98
C ALA A 123 28.51 58.63 -17.10
N SER A 124 28.98 58.45 -15.87
CA SER A 124 29.22 59.57 -14.92
C SER A 124 30.50 60.35 -15.22
N ASP A 125 31.53 59.70 -15.77
CA ASP A 125 32.79 60.34 -16.20
C ASP A 125 32.65 61.16 -17.50
N GLY A 126 31.44 61.23 -18.09
CA GLY A 126 31.16 62.02 -19.28
C GLY A 126 31.72 61.43 -20.59
N SER A 127 32.08 60.15 -20.57
CA SER A 127 32.53 59.38 -21.75
C SER A 127 31.35 58.94 -22.65
N LEU A 128 30.14 58.83 -22.08
CA LEU A 128 28.89 58.58 -22.82
C LEU A 128 28.05 59.86 -22.89
N PRO A 129 27.44 60.19 -24.05
CA PRO A 129 26.44 61.25 -24.15
C PRO A 129 25.29 61.01 -23.16
N ALA A 130 24.97 62.02 -22.36
CA ALA A 130 23.93 61.96 -21.33
C ALA A 130 22.52 62.09 -21.95
N ASP A 131 22.11 61.13 -22.78
CA ASP A 131 20.76 61.05 -23.33
C ASP A 131 19.76 60.57 -22.26
N GLU A 132 18.59 61.20 -22.22
CA GLU A 132 17.46 60.84 -21.34
C GLU A 132 17.08 59.36 -21.54
N ASP A 133 17.03 58.92 -22.80
CA ASP A 133 16.75 57.55 -23.23
C ASP A 133 17.71 56.52 -22.62
N ALA A 134 18.99 56.88 -22.45
CA ALA A 134 19.98 56.00 -21.86
C ALA A 134 19.73 55.77 -20.35
N ARG A 135 19.16 56.75 -19.64
CA ARG A 135 18.79 56.62 -18.22
C ARG A 135 17.53 55.77 -18.06
N GLU A 136 16.59 55.88 -18.98
CA GLU A 136 15.38 55.06 -19.03
C GLU A 136 15.73 53.57 -19.25
N LEU A 137 16.55 53.26 -20.24
CA LEU A 137 17.00 51.89 -20.53
C LEU A 137 17.77 51.25 -19.36
N LEU A 138 18.58 52.02 -18.62
CA LEU A 138 19.27 51.52 -17.43
C LEU A 138 18.31 51.21 -16.28
N THR A 139 17.22 51.96 -16.19
CA THR A 139 16.17 51.72 -15.17
C THR A 139 15.38 50.47 -15.53
N GLU A 140 14.97 50.33 -16.79
CA GLU A 140 14.27 49.16 -17.31
C GLU A 140 15.13 47.88 -17.19
N ALA A 141 16.44 47.97 -17.47
CA ALA A 141 17.36 46.85 -17.30
C ALA A 141 17.49 46.39 -15.83
N ARG A 142 17.37 47.32 -14.87
CA ARG A 142 17.37 46.99 -13.43
C ARG A 142 16.08 46.33 -12.99
N GLU A 143 14.93 46.85 -13.43
CA GLU A 143 13.65 46.19 -13.17
C GLU A 143 13.60 44.78 -13.75
N LEU A 144 14.08 44.59 -15.00
CA LEU A 144 14.12 43.28 -15.62
C LEU A 144 15.05 42.31 -14.88
N ARG A 145 16.18 42.79 -14.35
CA ARG A 145 17.07 41.98 -13.51
C ARG A 145 16.35 41.53 -12.24
N ASP A 146 15.65 42.44 -11.57
CA ASP A 146 14.97 42.14 -10.31
C ASP A 146 13.78 41.18 -10.53
N GLU A 147 13.07 41.31 -11.66
CA GLU A 147 12.04 40.36 -12.10
C GLU A 147 12.59 38.96 -12.38
N VAL A 148 13.72 38.88 -13.10
CA VAL A 148 14.39 37.60 -13.39
C VAL A 148 14.93 36.97 -12.10
N ASP A 149 15.48 37.77 -11.19
CA ASP A 149 15.93 37.30 -9.88
C ASP A 149 14.77 36.71 -9.06
N GLY A 150 13.62 37.39 -9.08
CA GLY A 150 12.38 36.92 -8.48
C GLY A 150 11.91 35.60 -9.08
N ARG A 151 11.78 35.52 -10.40
CA ARG A 151 11.35 34.29 -11.09
C ARG A 151 12.31 33.12 -10.87
N LEU A 152 13.62 33.37 -10.88
CA LEU A 152 14.60 32.31 -10.69
C LEU A 152 14.65 31.85 -9.23
N ARG A 153 14.44 32.75 -8.26
CA ARG A 153 14.27 32.38 -6.86
C ARG A 153 13.01 31.55 -6.67
N ASP A 154 11.90 31.95 -7.27
CA ASP A 154 10.61 31.25 -7.17
C ASP A 154 10.64 29.86 -7.83
N ALA A 155 11.27 29.74 -9.00
CA ALA A 155 11.46 28.46 -9.68
C ALA A 155 12.36 27.50 -8.88
N ILE A 156 13.32 28.05 -8.13
CA ILE A 156 14.07 27.27 -7.16
C ILE A 156 13.13 26.97 -5.98
N ASP A 157 12.72 27.92 -5.17
CA ASP A 157 12.05 27.66 -3.89
C ASP A 157 10.65 27.00 -4.00
N GLY A 158 9.82 27.33 -4.99
CA GLY A 158 8.47 26.79 -5.17
C GLY A 158 8.39 25.27 -5.36
N GLN A 159 9.48 24.63 -5.80
CA GLN A 159 9.53 23.17 -5.92
C GLN A 159 9.65 22.44 -4.56
N ARG A 160 9.94 23.16 -3.47
CA ARG A 160 9.88 22.62 -2.09
C ARG A 160 8.46 22.62 -1.53
N GLU A 161 7.64 23.62 -1.85
CA GLU A 161 6.27 23.71 -1.35
C GLU A 161 5.37 22.65 -2.00
N SER A 162 5.54 22.36 -3.29
CA SER A 162 4.81 21.26 -3.95
C SER A 162 5.21 19.85 -3.48
N ALA A 163 6.34 19.70 -2.78
CA ALA A 163 6.77 18.42 -2.18
C ALA A 163 6.48 18.33 -0.67
N ALA A 164 6.22 19.46 -0.01
CA ALA A 164 5.84 19.54 1.41
C ALA A 164 4.34 19.30 1.63
N ASP A 165 3.50 19.47 0.60
CA ASP A 165 2.14 18.92 0.56
C ASP A 165 2.21 17.40 0.35
N GLY A 166 2.73 16.72 1.37
CA GLY A 166 2.83 15.27 1.42
C GLY A 166 1.44 14.61 1.53
N PRO A 167 1.33 13.31 1.23
CA PRO A 167 0.06 12.59 1.28
C PRO A 167 -0.60 12.78 2.64
N ILE A 168 -1.87 13.19 2.62
CA ILE A 168 -2.75 13.37 3.78
C ILE A 168 -2.55 12.18 4.73
N ARG A 169 -1.84 12.39 5.85
CA ARG A 169 -1.80 11.42 6.93
C ARG A 169 -3.12 11.58 7.68
N ILE A 170 -3.99 10.60 7.51
CA ILE A 170 -5.12 10.43 8.42
C ILE A 170 -4.51 9.88 9.71
N ASP A 171 -4.35 10.75 10.71
CA ASP A 171 -4.09 10.30 12.08
C ASP A 171 -5.35 9.58 12.55
N ILE A 172 -5.25 8.26 12.69
CA ILE A 172 -6.26 7.44 13.35
C ILE A 172 -5.90 7.50 14.82
N ASP A 173 -6.60 8.33 15.59
CA ASP A 173 -6.51 8.35 17.05
C ASP A 173 -6.82 6.93 17.56
N GLN A 174 -5.80 6.26 18.10
CA GLN A 174 -6.01 5.08 18.95
C GLN A 174 -6.71 5.57 20.23
N PRO A 175 -7.82 4.93 20.66
CA PRO A 175 -8.43 5.30 21.91
C PRO A 175 -7.47 4.98 23.06
N ASP A 176 -7.04 6.02 23.77
CA ASP A 176 -6.27 5.92 25.00
C ASP A 176 -7.08 5.12 26.03
N GLU A 177 -6.59 3.93 26.37
CA GLU A 177 -7.00 3.24 27.59
C GLU A 177 -6.39 3.99 28.77
N THR A 178 -7.13 4.90 29.39
CA THR A 178 -6.99 5.19 30.83
C THR A 178 -8.10 6.10 31.37
N GLU A 179 -8.82 5.53 32.34
CA GLU A 179 -9.53 6.17 33.46
C GLU A 179 -10.87 6.85 33.16
N SER A 180 -11.95 6.13 33.46
CA SER A 180 -13.26 6.69 33.79
C SER A 180 -13.63 6.26 35.20
N ASP A 181 -13.21 7.07 36.18
CA ASP A 181 -13.95 7.24 37.42
C ASP A 181 -15.05 8.27 37.12
N ASP A 182 -16.30 7.82 36.97
CA ASP A 182 -17.45 8.62 37.38
C ASP A 182 -18.67 7.71 37.61
N ASP A 183 -19.04 7.66 38.89
CA ASP A 183 -20.29 7.21 39.45
C ASP A 183 -21.45 8.00 38.81
N ALA A 184 -22.40 7.32 38.15
CA ALA A 184 -23.85 7.42 38.44
C ALA A 184 -24.75 6.95 37.30
N GLU A 185 -25.80 6.24 37.73
CA GLU A 185 -27.04 5.89 37.04
C GLU A 185 -27.01 4.70 36.07
N ALA A 186 -27.51 3.59 36.60
CA ALA A 186 -27.90 2.37 35.93
C ALA A 186 -28.82 2.61 34.74
N ASP A 187 -28.40 2.12 33.57
CA ASP A 187 -29.30 1.44 32.65
C ASP A 187 -28.64 0.11 32.27
N ASP A 188 -29.35 -0.98 32.59
CA ASP A 188 -28.98 -2.37 32.36
C ASP A 188 -28.86 -2.66 30.85
N GLU A 189 -27.65 -2.56 30.31
CA GLU A 189 -27.25 -3.37 29.18
C GLU A 189 -26.11 -4.29 29.65
N PRO A 190 -26.28 -5.62 29.64
CA PRO A 190 -25.18 -6.50 29.98
C PRO A 190 -24.15 -6.36 28.86
N ASP A 191 -23.12 -5.54 29.10
CA ASP A 191 -21.82 -5.75 28.49
C ASP A 191 -21.49 -7.22 28.74
N SER A 192 -21.67 -8.05 27.72
CA SER A 192 -21.33 -9.47 27.79
C SER A 192 -19.82 -9.53 27.77
N SER A 193 -19.20 -9.23 28.91
CA SER A 193 -17.84 -9.62 29.21
C SER A 193 -17.84 -11.15 29.14
N VAL A 194 -17.51 -11.68 27.98
CA VAL A 194 -17.41 -13.12 27.76
C VAL A 194 -16.30 -13.60 28.67
N ASP A 195 -16.66 -14.33 29.72
CA ASP A 195 -15.70 -14.96 30.63
C ASP A 195 -14.96 -16.05 29.85
N VAL A 196 -13.88 -15.64 29.18
CA VAL A 196 -13.05 -16.51 28.35
C VAL A 196 -12.55 -17.71 29.15
N ASP A 197 -12.32 -17.54 30.45
CA ASP A 197 -11.91 -18.62 31.35
C ASP A 197 -12.98 -19.71 31.50
N ALA A 198 -14.26 -19.32 31.62
CA ALA A 198 -15.38 -20.27 31.72
C ALA A 198 -15.65 -20.98 30.38
N GLU A 199 -15.51 -20.27 29.26
CA GLU A 199 -15.62 -20.84 27.91
C GLU A 199 -14.43 -21.78 27.59
N LEU A 200 -13.23 -21.46 28.07
CA LEU A 200 -12.06 -22.32 27.91
C LEU A 200 -12.15 -23.59 28.74
N GLU A 201 -12.72 -23.52 29.96
CA GLU A 201 -12.92 -24.71 30.79
C GLU A 201 -13.92 -25.67 30.14
N THR A 202 -15.02 -25.16 29.59
CA THR A 202 -16.01 -25.98 28.86
C THR A 202 -15.50 -26.52 27.52
N LEU A 203 -14.62 -25.79 26.82
CA LEU A 203 -13.92 -26.32 25.64
C LEU A 203 -12.91 -27.40 26.03
N LYS A 204 -12.20 -27.23 27.15
CA LYS A 204 -11.23 -28.19 27.66
C LYS A 204 -11.91 -29.48 28.07
N ASP A 205 -13.02 -29.41 28.79
CA ASP A 205 -13.79 -30.58 29.23
C ASP A 205 -14.31 -31.39 28.02
N ARG A 206 -14.86 -30.68 27.03
CA ARG A 206 -15.31 -31.28 25.76
C ARG A 206 -14.20 -31.98 24.97
N TYR A 207 -12.97 -31.48 25.03
CA TYR A 207 -11.82 -32.09 24.36
C TYR A 207 -11.11 -33.15 25.21
N SER A 208 -11.15 -33.06 26.55
CA SER A 208 -10.62 -34.10 27.44
C SER A 208 -11.53 -35.34 27.44
N GLU A 209 -12.85 -35.15 27.48
CA GLU A 209 -13.82 -36.24 27.36
C GLU A 209 -13.82 -36.87 25.96
N GLY A 210 -13.28 -36.17 24.95
CA GLY A 210 -13.08 -36.67 23.60
C GLY A 210 -11.80 -37.50 23.39
N HIS A 211 -10.95 -37.64 24.41
CA HIS A 211 -9.65 -38.34 24.30
C HIS A 211 -9.39 -39.41 25.36
N GLU A 212 -10.43 -39.87 26.05
CA GLU A 212 -10.35 -41.09 26.86
C GLU A 212 -10.83 -42.31 26.07
N SER A 213 -10.02 -42.69 25.08
CA SER A 213 -9.81 -44.10 24.74
C SER A 213 -8.43 -44.29 24.11
N ASP A 214 -7.62 -45.04 24.85
CA ASP A 214 -6.43 -45.79 24.41
C ASP A 214 -5.10 -45.04 24.32
N GLY A 215 -4.23 -45.32 25.30
CA GLY A 215 -2.79 -45.08 25.13
C GLY A 215 -1.98 -45.12 26.41
N ASP A 216 -1.90 -46.27 27.07
CA ASP A 216 -0.79 -46.59 27.96
C ASP A 216 0.54 -46.32 27.22
N GLY A 217 1.29 -45.33 27.70
CA GLY A 217 2.58 -44.91 27.16
C GLY A 217 3.57 -44.75 28.29
N ASP A 218 4.09 -45.91 28.71
CA ASP A 218 5.15 -46.15 29.68
C ASP A 218 6.25 -45.06 29.62
N GLY A 219 6.55 -44.50 30.78
CA GLY A 219 7.63 -43.55 30.95
C GLY A 219 8.95 -44.28 31.07
N ASP A 220 9.87 -43.99 30.17
CA ASP A 220 11.31 -44.14 30.42
C ASP A 220 12.06 -43.23 29.46
N ASP A 221 12.73 -42.22 30.00
CA ASP A 221 14.18 -42.06 29.81
C ASP A 221 14.67 -40.80 30.52
N ALA A 222 15.46 -41.09 31.55
CA ALA A 222 16.22 -40.14 32.31
C ALA A 222 17.55 -39.77 31.61
N ALA A 223 18.01 -38.55 31.94
CA ALA A 223 19.40 -38.12 32.04
C ALA A 223 20.18 -37.68 30.77
N GLY A 224 20.90 -36.57 30.97
CA GLY A 224 21.84 -35.94 30.04
C GLY A 224 21.79 -34.41 30.25
N GLU A 225 22.07 -33.91 31.46
CA GLU A 225 23.41 -33.45 31.88
C GLU A 225 24.04 -32.44 30.91
N GLY A 226 24.19 -31.20 31.40
CA GLY A 226 24.55 -30.04 30.59
C GLY A 226 26.03 -29.86 30.30
N THR A 227 26.30 -28.82 29.52
CA THR A 227 27.55 -28.06 29.57
C THR A 227 27.24 -26.62 29.24
N ASP A 228 27.31 -25.78 30.27
CA ASP A 228 27.62 -24.37 30.14
C ASP A 228 29.04 -24.25 29.58
N ASP A 229 29.22 -23.54 28.47
CA ASP A 229 30.53 -22.98 28.12
C ASP A 229 30.35 -21.51 27.74
N SER A 230 31.18 -20.71 28.37
CA SER A 230 31.03 -19.27 28.55
C SER A 230 31.89 -18.51 27.57
N GLY A 231 31.28 -17.52 26.90
CA GLY A 231 31.87 -16.20 26.65
C GLY A 231 33.04 -16.07 25.66
N ASP A 232 33.31 -14.80 25.33
CA ASP A 232 34.48 -14.26 24.60
C ASP A 232 34.38 -14.39 23.06
N ASP A 233 34.54 -13.36 22.23
CA ASP A 233 35.10 -12.02 22.41
C ASP A 233 34.63 -11.11 21.24
N GLY A 234 34.71 -9.80 21.45
CA GLY A 234 34.24 -8.75 20.55
C GLY A 234 35.10 -8.49 19.29
N PRO A 235 34.81 -7.40 18.55
CA PRO A 235 35.17 -7.24 17.14
C PRO A 235 36.60 -6.71 16.95
N GLN A 236 37.34 -7.29 15.99
CA GLN A 236 38.58 -6.69 15.50
C GLN A 236 38.40 -5.97 14.16
N THR A 237 38.71 -4.69 14.26
CA THR A 237 38.88 -3.68 13.23
C THR A 237 40.14 -3.89 12.39
N GLY A 238 40.11 -3.43 11.13
CA GLY A 238 41.30 -3.10 10.33
C GLY A 238 41.89 -4.26 9.52
N SER A 239 42.62 -4.07 8.43
CA SER A 239 43.09 -2.88 7.73
C SER A 239 43.78 -3.39 6.44
N ASN A 240 43.64 -2.65 5.33
CA ASN A 240 44.60 -2.45 4.24
C ASN A 240 45.35 -3.65 3.61
N ARG A 241 45.20 -3.78 2.29
CA ARG A 241 46.31 -3.44 1.35
C ARG A 241 45.80 -3.12 -0.05
#